data_AF-A0A9D7KJA1-F1
#
_entry.id   AF-A0A9D7KJA1-F1
#
_cell.length_a   1.000
_cell.length_b   1.000
_cell.length_c   1.000
_cell.angle_alpha   90.00
_cell.angle_beta   90.00
_cell.angle_gamma   90.00
#
_symmetry.space_group_name_H-M   'P 1'
#
loop_
_entity.id
_entity.type
_entity.pdbx_description
1 polymer ?
#
loop_
_entity_poly.entity_id
_entity_poly.type
_entity_poly.pdbx_seq_one_letter_code
_entity_poly.pdbx_strand_id
1 'polypeptide(L)'
;MRSIYLLMVYFLFSSFLTFPQKGWFLQNPTIPPSELNKVVMLNDSTALVAGWKVLLYTTNFGKSWGLQPHSLGTVRGLHALNLNEFWITLINGIAKTTDGGLTFTRQYTNSTKDIYASFFLTPCMAGLWVDQDGE
;
A
#
# COMPACT_ATOMS: atom_id res chain seq x y z
N MET A 1 26.47 48.34 6.10
CA MET A 1 26.62 47.17 5.22
C MET A 1 26.91 45.86 5.97
N ARG A 2 27.79 45.82 7.00
CA ARG A 2 28.07 44.60 7.79
C ARG A 2 26.86 44.00 8.55
N SER A 3 25.89 44.84 8.96
CA SER A 3 24.70 44.40 9.72
C SER A 3 23.70 43.57 8.91
N ILE A 4 23.62 43.78 7.58
CA ILE A 4 22.69 43.06 6.69
C ILE A 4 23.13 41.61 6.45
N TYR A 5 24.44 41.35 6.39
CA TYR A 5 24.97 39.99 6.26
C TYR A 5 24.71 39.14 7.51
N LEU A 6 24.76 39.75 8.70
CA LEU A 6 24.43 39.07 9.96
C LEU A 6 22.95 38.65 10.02
N LEU A 7 22.04 39.49 9.53
CA LEU A 7 20.61 39.15 9.40
C LEU A 7 20.35 38.08 8.33
N MET A 8 21.04 38.11 7.19
CA MET A 8 20.95 37.07 6.15
C MET A 8 21.47 35.72 6.64
N VAL A 9 22.58 35.69 7.39
CA VAL A 9 23.12 34.46 7.98
C VAL A 9 22.19 33.90 9.04
N TYR A 10 21.53 34.75 9.84
CA TYR A 10 20.52 34.31 10.81
C TYR A 10 19.29 33.69 10.12
N PHE A 11 18.84 34.27 9.00
CA PHE A 11 17.71 33.74 8.22
C PHE A 11 18.06 32.43 7.47
N LEU A 12 19.33 32.23 7.15
CA LEU A 12 19.84 30.96 6.59
C LEU A 12 19.97 29.84 7.64
N PHE A 13 20.04 30.19 8.93
CA PHE A 13 20.10 29.23 10.04
C PHE A 13 18.76 28.96 10.71
N SER A 14 17.72 29.78 10.48
CA SER A 14 16.40 29.61 11.11
C SER A 14 15.47 28.63 10.37
N SER A 15 15.85 28.14 9.18
CA SER A 15 14.97 27.38 8.29
C SER A 15 14.99 25.85 8.45
N PHE A 16 15.63 25.30 9.48
CA PHE A 16 15.62 23.85 9.73
C PHE A 16 15.00 23.49 11.08
N LEU A 17 13.78 23.97 11.32
CA LEU A 17 12.90 23.32 12.28
C LEU A 17 12.30 22.07 11.61
N THR A 18 13.03 20.96 11.65
CA THR A 18 12.41 19.66 11.44
C THR A 18 11.65 19.32 12.72
N PHE A 19 10.32 19.42 12.66
CA PHE A 19 9.51 18.89 13.75
C PHE A 19 9.54 17.37 13.63
N PRO A 20 10.11 16.63 14.59
CA PRO A 20 9.88 15.20 14.64
C PRO A 20 8.37 14.97 14.67
N GLN A 21 7.91 14.02 13.86
CA GLN A 21 6.52 13.57 13.80
C GLN A 21 5.91 13.48 15.21
N LYS A 22 4.73 14.09 15.38
CA LYS A 22 3.95 14.04 16.63
C LYS A 22 3.48 12.60 16.90
N GLY A 23 4.34 11.78 17.49
CA GLY A 23 4.02 10.45 18.02
C GLY A 23 3.18 9.55 17.10
N TRP A 24 2.60 8.51 17.69
CA TRP A 24 1.55 7.73 17.04
C TRP A 24 0.21 8.39 17.29
N PHE A 25 -0.54 8.68 16.22
CA PHE A 25 -1.93 9.11 16.30
C PHE A 25 -2.82 8.11 15.57
N LEU A 26 -3.98 7.79 16.16
CA LEU A 26 -4.92 6.88 15.55
C LEU A 26 -5.51 7.52 14.29
N GLN A 27 -5.21 6.94 13.13
CA GLN A 27 -5.92 7.23 11.89
C GLN A 27 -7.11 6.25 11.82
N ASN A 28 -8.31 6.74 12.10
CA ASN A 28 -9.52 5.93 11.92
C ASN A 28 -9.89 5.95 10.43
N PRO A 29 -9.77 4.83 9.70
CA PRO A 29 -10.58 4.69 8.49
C PRO A 29 -12.06 4.79 8.89
N THR A 30 -12.88 5.39 8.04
CA THR A 30 -14.34 5.49 8.22
C THR A 30 -15.05 4.13 8.16
N ILE A 31 -14.29 3.05 7.91
CA ILE A 31 -14.74 1.69 7.69
C ILE A 31 -14.20 0.84 8.85
N PRO A 32 -15.02 -0.05 9.45
CA PRO A 32 -14.63 -0.77 10.66
C PRO A 32 -13.28 -1.49 10.48
N PRO A 33 -12.33 -1.30 11.41
CA PRO A 33 -10.95 -1.78 11.28
C PRO A 33 -10.79 -3.30 11.46
N SER A 34 -11.88 -4.07 11.55
CA SER A 34 -11.88 -5.41 12.16
C SER A 34 -11.01 -6.46 11.45
N GLU A 35 -10.54 -6.23 10.23
CA GLU A 35 -9.65 -7.19 9.55
C GLU A 35 -8.55 -6.56 8.66
N LEU A 36 -8.11 -5.33 8.90
CA LEU A 36 -7.00 -4.77 8.12
C LEU A 36 -5.69 -5.48 8.53
N ASN A 37 -5.08 -6.20 7.59
CA ASN A 37 -3.93 -7.06 7.88
C ASN A 37 -2.65 -6.61 7.19
N LYS A 38 -2.73 -5.73 6.19
CA LYS A 38 -1.54 -5.28 5.45
C LYS A 38 -1.65 -3.86 4.94
N VAL A 39 -0.57 -3.10 5.04
CA VAL A 39 -0.41 -1.77 4.45
C VAL A 39 0.80 -1.76 3.52
N VAL A 40 0.67 -1.07 2.38
CA VAL A 40 1.76 -0.87 1.41
C VAL A 40 1.77 0.60 0.98
N MET A 41 2.92 1.25 1.10
CA MET A 41 3.14 2.60 0.55
C MET A 41 3.47 2.47 -0.93
N LEU A 42 2.74 3.21 -1.77
CA LEU A 42 3.01 3.30 -3.22
C LEU A 42 3.93 4.48 -3.53
N ASN A 43 3.82 5.55 -2.75
CA ASN A 43 4.71 6.71 -2.72
C ASN A 43 4.48 7.49 -1.40
N ASP A 44 5.07 8.69 -1.27
CA ASP A 44 4.99 9.50 -0.04
C ASP A 44 3.57 9.86 0.41
N SER A 45 2.64 10.05 -0.53
CA SER A 45 1.26 10.46 -0.25
C SER A 45 0.23 9.35 -0.41
N THR A 46 0.58 8.28 -1.14
CA THR A 46 -0.34 7.24 -1.58
C THR A 46 -0.01 5.90 -0.94
N ALA A 47 -1.02 5.28 -0.34
CA ALA A 47 -0.89 3.95 0.25
C ALA A 47 -2.14 3.12 0.01
N LEU A 48 -1.97 1.80 0.08
CA LEU A 48 -3.03 0.82 0.02
C LEU A 48 -3.06 0.01 1.32
N VAL A 49 -4.26 -0.32 1.79
CA VAL A 49 -4.47 -1.22 2.91
C VAL A 49 -5.41 -2.33 2.48
N ALA A 50 -5.02 -3.57 2.73
CA ALA A 50 -5.84 -4.73 2.51
C ALA A 50 -6.36 -5.28 3.84
N GLY A 51 -7.55 -5.87 3.79
CA GLY A 51 -8.20 -6.61 4.85
C GLY A 51 -9.29 -7.53 4.32
N TRP A 52 -10.04 -8.20 5.20
CA TRP A 52 -11.05 -9.18 4.80
C TRP A 52 -12.09 -8.53 3.87
N LYS A 53 -12.02 -8.86 2.57
CA LYS A 53 -12.88 -8.30 1.49
C LYS A 53 -12.76 -6.79 1.28
N VAL A 54 -11.76 -6.13 1.88
CA VAL A 54 -11.61 -4.69 1.78
C VAL A 54 -10.23 -4.36 1.24
N LEU A 55 -10.20 -3.56 0.18
CA LEU A 55 -9.02 -2.86 -0.28
C LEU A 55 -9.30 -1.37 -0.14
N LEU A 56 -8.50 -0.67 0.66
CA LEU A 56 -8.58 0.76 0.87
C LEU A 56 -7.39 1.44 0.20
N TYR A 57 -7.59 2.67 -0.23
CA TYR A 57 -6.52 3.53 -0.71
C TYR A 57 -6.58 4.90 -0.05
N THR A 58 -5.42 5.54 0.05
CA THR A 58 -5.27 6.94 0.44
C THR A 58 -4.38 7.64 -0.57
N THR A 59 -4.58 8.94 -0.78
CA THR A 59 -3.72 9.81 -1.59
C THR A 59 -3.30 11.06 -0.83
N ASN A 60 -3.58 11.10 0.48
CA ASN A 60 -3.37 12.27 1.32
C ASN A 60 -2.65 11.93 2.64
N PHE A 61 -1.61 11.10 2.55
CA PHE A 61 -0.76 10.73 3.68
C PHE A 61 -1.53 9.97 4.79
N GLY A 62 -2.54 9.19 4.40
CA GLY A 62 -3.38 8.43 5.34
C GLY A 62 -4.41 9.27 6.10
N LYS A 63 -4.56 10.57 5.81
CA LYS A 63 -5.56 11.43 6.46
C LYS A 63 -6.99 10.96 6.20
N SER A 64 -7.25 10.38 5.04
CA SER A 64 -8.52 9.73 4.72
C SER A 64 -8.31 8.51 3.84
N TRP A 65 -9.23 7.55 3.95
CA TRP A 65 -9.21 6.29 3.22
C TRP A 65 -10.49 6.14 2.39
N GLY A 66 -10.34 5.80 1.12
CA GLY A 66 -11.43 5.44 0.21
C GLY A 66 -11.44 3.94 -0.08
N LEU A 67 -12.59 3.39 -0.43
CA LEU A 67 -12.68 2.02 -0.95
C LEU A 67 -12.07 1.97 -2.34
N GLN A 68 -11.15 1.04 -2.56
CA GLN A 68 -10.69 0.65 -3.89
C GLN A 68 -11.70 -0.40 -4.42
N PRO A 69 -12.54 -0.06 -5.39
CA PRO A 69 -13.56 -0.98 -5.88
C PRO A 69 -12.91 -2.18 -6.59
N HIS A 70 -13.34 -3.39 -6.24
CA HIS A 70 -12.97 -4.60 -6.96
C HIS A 70 -14.05 -5.69 -6.75
N SER A 71 -14.17 -6.62 -7.71
CA SER A 71 -15.17 -7.71 -7.69
C SER A 71 -14.55 -9.09 -7.39
N LEU A 72 -13.34 -9.11 -6.86
CA LEU A 72 -12.53 -10.34 -6.77
C LEU A 72 -12.71 -11.14 -5.47
N GLY A 73 -13.51 -10.64 -4.53
CA GLY A 73 -13.80 -11.31 -3.26
C GLY A 73 -12.81 -10.96 -2.15
N THR A 74 -12.53 -11.91 -1.26
CA THR A 74 -11.63 -11.70 -0.12
C THR A 74 -10.18 -11.51 -0.56
N VAL A 75 -9.61 -10.35 -0.25
CA VAL A 75 -8.16 -10.10 -0.34
C VAL A 75 -7.49 -10.59 0.94
N ARG A 76 -6.44 -11.41 0.81
CA ARG A 76 -5.60 -11.89 1.90
C ARG A 76 -4.23 -11.22 1.93
N GLY A 77 -3.74 -10.80 0.76
CA GLY A 77 -2.41 -10.23 0.62
C GLY A 77 -2.37 -9.12 -0.41
N LEU A 78 -1.37 -8.26 -0.25
CA LEU A 78 -1.10 -7.12 -1.12
C LEU A 78 0.42 -7.00 -1.31
N HIS A 79 0.84 -6.76 -2.55
CA HIS A 79 2.23 -6.48 -2.90
C HIS A 79 2.28 -5.47 -4.05
N ALA A 80 3.00 -4.37 -3.88
CA ALA A 80 3.10 -3.34 -4.90
C ALA A 80 4.53 -3.22 -5.43
N LEU A 81 4.64 -3.10 -6.75
CA LEU A 81 5.90 -2.74 -7.42
C LEU A 81 5.98 -1.22 -7.59
N ASN A 82 4.87 -0.60 -7.97
CA ASN A 82 4.74 0.84 -8.10
C ASN A 82 3.27 1.27 -8.01
N LEU A 83 3.00 2.56 -8.23
CA LEU A 83 1.66 3.15 -8.17
C LEU A 83 0.65 2.48 -9.13
N ASN A 84 1.12 2.02 -10.29
CA ASN A 84 0.26 1.46 -11.34
C ASN A 84 0.25 -0.07 -11.29
N GLU A 85 1.33 -0.69 -10.83
CA GLU A 85 1.52 -2.14 -10.89
C GLU A 85 1.63 -2.77 -9.50
N PHE A 86 0.62 -3.56 -9.16
CA PHE A 86 0.58 -4.31 -7.91
C PHE A 86 -0.26 -5.59 -8.03
N TRP A 87 -0.11 -6.46 -7.05
CA TRP A 87 -0.79 -7.75 -6.95
C TRP A 87 -1.59 -7.83 -5.66
N ILE A 88 -2.72 -8.52 -5.74
CA ILE A 88 -3.52 -8.94 -4.61
C ILE A 88 -3.63 -10.45 -4.58
N THR A 89 -3.44 -11.02 -3.39
CA THR A 89 -3.66 -12.43 -3.13
C THR A 89 -5.10 -12.61 -2.69
N LEU A 90 -5.83 -13.51 -3.34
CA LEU A 90 -7.20 -13.87 -3.04
C LEU A 90 -7.23 -15.25 -2.37
N ILE A 91 -8.42 -15.70 -1.95
CA ILE A 91 -8.60 -17.07 -1.44
C ILE A 91 -8.18 -18.10 -2.50
N ASN A 92 -8.60 -17.91 -3.75
CA ASN A 92 -8.48 -18.90 -4.83
C ASN A 92 -7.66 -18.40 -6.02
N GLY A 93 -6.68 -17.54 -5.78
CA GLY A 93 -5.89 -17.00 -6.88
C GLY A 93 -5.11 -15.75 -6.56
N ILE A 94 -4.43 -15.26 -7.57
CA ILE A 94 -3.73 -13.99 -7.54
C ILE A 94 -4.24 -13.14 -8.68
N ALA A 95 -4.45 -11.86 -8.42
CA ALA A 95 -4.77 -10.88 -9.43
C ALA A 95 -3.74 -9.77 -9.44
N LYS A 96 -3.42 -9.29 -10.64
CA LYS A 96 -2.48 -8.21 -10.90
C LYS A 96 -3.23 -7.03 -11.51
N THR A 97 -2.85 -5.82 -11.15
CA THR A 97 -3.22 -4.60 -11.88
C THR A 97 -1.98 -3.98 -12.51
N THR A 98 -2.17 -3.25 -13.60
CA THR A 98 -1.16 -2.41 -14.26
C THR A 98 -1.66 -0.98 -14.46
N ASP A 99 -2.83 -0.65 -13.90
CA ASP A 99 -3.53 0.63 -14.03
C ASP A 99 -3.93 1.23 -12.66
N GLY A 100 -3.20 0.88 -11.61
CA GLY A 100 -3.41 1.45 -10.27
C GLY A 100 -4.64 0.89 -9.56
N GLY A 101 -5.09 -0.30 -9.93
CA GLY A 101 -6.23 -0.98 -9.34
C GLY A 101 -7.58 -0.60 -9.93
N LEU A 102 -7.60 0.08 -11.08
CA LEU A 102 -8.84 0.32 -11.83
C LEU A 102 -9.36 -0.99 -12.42
N THR A 103 -8.44 -1.83 -12.91
CA THR A 103 -8.74 -3.18 -13.37
C THR A 103 -7.74 -4.18 -12.80
N PHE A 104 -8.19 -5.43 -12.66
CA PHE A 104 -7.37 -6.53 -12.17
C PHE A 104 -7.50 -7.71 -13.12
N THR A 105 -6.35 -8.21 -13.59
CA THR A 105 -6.24 -9.44 -14.37
C THR A 105 -5.79 -10.58 -13.47
N ARG A 106 -6.59 -11.64 -13.39
CA ARG A 106 -6.21 -12.85 -12.66
C ARG A 106 -5.00 -13.50 -13.36
N GLN A 107 -3.93 -13.76 -12.61
CA GLN A 107 -2.70 -14.38 -13.10
C GLN A 107 -2.68 -15.89 -12.87
N TYR A 108 -3.33 -16.34 -11.79
CA TYR A 108 -3.45 -17.75 -11.44
C TYR A 108 -4.90 -18.05 -11.04
N THR A 109 -5.51 -19.02 -11.71
CA THR A 109 -6.95 -19.33 -11.60
C THR A 109 -7.25 -20.81 -11.43
N ASN A 110 -6.24 -21.69 -11.42
CA ASN A 110 -6.47 -23.13 -11.55
C ASN A 110 -6.61 -23.89 -10.22
N SER A 111 -6.39 -23.25 -9.08
CA SER A 111 -6.62 -23.90 -7.79
C SER A 111 -8.05 -23.63 -7.31
N THR A 112 -8.83 -24.68 -7.11
CA THR A 112 -10.09 -24.63 -6.35
C THR A 112 -9.86 -24.55 -4.84
N LYS A 113 -8.59 -24.54 -4.41
CA LYS A 113 -8.15 -24.57 -3.02
C LYS A 113 -7.59 -23.22 -2.55
N ASP A 114 -7.54 -23.08 -1.24
CA ASP A 114 -7.04 -21.88 -0.58
C ASP A 114 -5.54 -21.69 -0.83
N ILE A 115 -5.13 -20.51 -1.28
CA ILE A 115 -3.72 -20.10 -1.29
C ILE A 115 -3.32 -19.76 0.15
N TYR A 116 -2.40 -20.56 0.70
CA TYR A 116 -1.90 -20.38 2.07
C TYR A 116 -0.77 -19.37 2.15
N ALA A 117 0.08 -19.32 1.13
CA ALA A 117 1.22 -18.41 1.09
C ALA A 117 1.47 -17.90 -0.32
N SER A 118 1.73 -16.60 -0.43
CA SER A 118 2.23 -15.96 -1.63
C SER A 118 3.41 -15.10 -1.24
N PHE A 119 4.55 -15.29 -1.90
CA PHE A 119 5.73 -14.48 -1.65
C PHE A 119 6.29 -13.93 -2.95
N PHE A 120 6.80 -12.71 -2.88
CA PHE A 120 7.45 -12.06 -4.00
C PHE A 120 8.94 -12.19 -3.77
N LEU A 121 9.65 -12.82 -4.71
CA LEU A 121 11.07 -13.09 -4.61
C LEU A 121 11.92 -11.81 -4.66
N THR A 122 11.48 -10.82 -5.44
CA THR A 122 12.11 -9.50 -5.55
C THR A 122 11.09 -8.46 -6.02
N PRO A 123 11.35 -7.16 -5.85
CA PRO A 123 10.47 -6.11 -6.36
C PRO A 123 10.20 -6.21 -7.87
N CYS A 124 11.13 -6.79 -8.65
CA CYS A 124 11.07 -6.80 -10.11
C CYS A 124 10.76 -8.16 -10.77
N MET A 125 10.72 -9.27 -10.04
CA MET A 125 10.44 -10.60 -10.62
C MET A 125 9.04 -11.12 -10.27
N ALA A 126 8.58 -12.04 -11.14
CA ALA A 126 7.35 -12.81 -10.96
C ALA A 126 7.27 -13.40 -9.53
N GLY A 127 6.10 -13.26 -8.91
CA GLY A 127 5.83 -13.86 -7.61
C GLY A 127 5.84 -15.38 -7.70
N LEU A 128 6.19 -16.04 -6.61
CA LEU A 128 5.96 -17.48 -6.42
C LEU A 128 4.73 -17.65 -5.53
N TRP A 129 3.89 -18.59 -5.89
CA TRP A 129 2.73 -19.00 -5.11
C TRP A 129 2.85 -20.47 -4.81
N VAL A 130 2.31 -20.86 -3.66
CA VAL A 130 2.21 -22.25 -3.25
C VAL A 130 0.79 -22.47 -2.76
N ASP A 131 0.08 -23.40 -3.40
CA ASP A 131 -1.21 -23.85 -2.92
C ASP A 131 -1.10 -25.07 -1.98
N GLN A 132 -2.23 -25.62 -1.54
CA GLN A 132 -2.25 -26.76 -0.63
C GLN A 132 -1.57 -28.02 -1.19
N ASP A 133 -1.42 -28.12 -2.51
CA ASP A 133 -0.86 -29.27 -3.20
C ASP A 133 0.63 -29.09 -3.54
N GLY A 134 1.20 -27.91 -3.23
CA GLY A 134 2.60 -27.60 -3.47
C GLY A 134 2.89 -27.05 -4.87
N GLU A 135 1.85 -26.61 -5.60
CA GLU A 135 1.98 -25.95 -6.93
C GLU A 135 2.14 -24.43 -6.86
#